data_AF-A0A969IKG9-F1
#
_entry.id   AF-A0A969IKG9-F1
#
_cell.length_a   1.000
_cell.length_b   1.000
_cell.length_c   1.000
_cell.angle_alpha   90.00
_cell.angle_beta   90.00
_cell.angle_gamma   90.00
#
_symmetry.space_group_name_H-M   'P 1'
#
loop_
_entity.id
_entity.type
_entity.pdbx_description
1 polymer ?
#
loop_
_entity_poly.entity_id
_entity_poly.type
_entity_poly.pdbx_seq_one_letter_code
_entity_poly.pdbx_strand_id
1 'polypeptide(L)'
;MGVFALILGGLAAMMSPGAVPAGPGAVLASGTGLAVLAALCGLAIAGGLFIVPAFAAVQAWSPPERRARVIAAVNVMNAAYMVAGGAIVAGLQAAGLGVSMIFSVLGLLSIAAVAYVARAWGPDVIRGLGRMISLSPIAPK
;
A
#
# COMPACT_ATOMS: atom_id res chain seq x y z
N MET A 1 4.77 -2.39 2.95
CA MET A 1 4.35 -1.74 1.68
C MET A 1 5.51 -1.23 0.88
N GLY A 2 6.20 -0.16 1.32
CA GLY A 2 7.26 0.48 0.52
C GLY A 2 8.37 -0.47 0.06
N VAL A 3 8.87 -1.34 0.94
CA VAL A 3 9.90 -2.34 0.59
C VAL A 3 9.44 -3.27 -0.54
N PHE A 4 8.22 -3.82 -0.46
CA PHE A 4 7.71 -4.70 -1.52
C PHE A 4 7.47 -3.96 -2.84
N ALA A 5 7.07 -2.70 -2.80
CA ALA A 5 6.98 -1.86 -4.01
C ALA A 5 8.37 -1.61 -4.63
N LEU A 6 9.41 -1.39 -3.83
CA LEU A 6 10.79 -1.30 -4.34
C LEU A 6 11.27 -2.61 -4.96
N ILE A 7 10.96 -3.75 -4.33
CA ILE A 7 11.27 -5.09 -4.89
C ILE A 7 10.58 -5.25 -6.25
N LEU A 8 9.29 -4.90 -6.37
CA LEU A 8 8.57 -4.95 -7.64
C LEU A 8 9.17 -4.01 -8.69
N GLY A 9 9.59 -2.81 -8.28
CA GLY A 9 10.29 -1.87 -9.17
C GLY A 9 11.59 -2.45 -9.71
N GLY A 10 12.40 -3.08 -8.85
CA GLY A 10 13.64 -3.74 -9.22
C GLY A 10 13.43 -4.97 -10.10
N LEU A 11 12.48 -5.85 -9.74
CA LEU A 11 12.10 -7.00 -10.57
C LEU A 11 11.63 -6.55 -11.96
N ALA A 12 10.76 -5.55 -12.03
CA ALA A 12 10.27 -5.01 -13.30
C ALA A 12 11.38 -4.36 -14.14
N ALA A 13 12.42 -3.77 -13.53
CA ALA A 13 13.55 -3.20 -14.26
C ALA A 13 14.43 -4.26 -14.92
N MET A 14 14.43 -5.50 -14.41
CA MET A 14 15.15 -6.63 -15.00
C MET A 14 14.34 -7.37 -16.07
N MET A 15 13.07 -7.00 -16.26
CA MET A 15 12.16 -7.65 -17.20
C MET A 15 12.08 -6.86 -18.51
N SER A 16 12.14 -7.55 -19.64
CA SER A 16 11.78 -7.00 -20.94
C SER A 16 10.36 -7.42 -21.31
N PRO A 17 9.55 -6.53 -21.93
CA PRO A 17 8.26 -6.92 -22.47
C PRO A 17 8.43 -8.01 -23.53
N GLY A 18 7.82 -9.18 -23.31
CA GLY A 18 7.76 -10.25 -24.30
C GLY A 18 6.77 -9.93 -25.41
N ALA A 19 6.99 -10.49 -26.61
CA ALA A 19 6.08 -10.32 -27.75
C ALA A 19 4.68 -10.93 -27.51
N VAL A 20 4.59 -11.92 -26.63
CA VAL A 20 3.34 -12.57 -26.23
C VAL A 20 3.18 -12.46 -24.72
N PRO A 21 1.99 -12.04 -24.21
CA PRO A 21 1.72 -12.02 -22.78
C PRO A 21 1.90 -13.41 -22.17
N ALA A 22 2.63 -13.48 -21.05
CA ALA A 22 2.80 -14.73 -20.32
C ALA A 22 1.45 -15.18 -19.74
N GLY A 23 1.05 -16.41 -20.05
CA GLY A 23 -0.10 -17.05 -19.40
C GLY A 23 0.20 -17.37 -17.92
N PRO A 24 -0.83 -17.64 -17.09
CA PRO A 24 -0.65 -17.91 -15.66
C PRO A 24 0.30 -19.07 -15.37
N GLY A 25 0.24 -20.16 -16.16
CA GLY A 25 1.14 -21.31 -16.02
C GLY A 25 2.62 -20.95 -16.25
N ALA A 26 2.90 -20.06 -17.21
CA ALA A 26 4.26 -19.61 -17.48
C ALA A 26 4.82 -18.72 -16.35
N VAL A 27 3.95 -17.90 -15.73
CA VAL A 27 4.33 -17.10 -14.55
C VAL A 27 4.66 -18.02 -13.37
N LEU A 28 3.84 -19.04 -13.11
CA LEU A 28 4.05 -19.98 -12.01
C LEU A 28 5.27 -20.89 -12.21
N ALA A 29 5.65 -21.18 -13.46
CA ALA A 29 6.83 -21.96 -13.79
C ALA A 29 8.13 -21.15 -13.82
N SER A 30 8.06 -19.81 -13.73
CA SER A 30 9.22 -18.92 -13.82
C SER A 30 9.68 -18.45 -12.43
N GLY A 31 10.99 -18.51 -12.16
CA GLY A 31 11.56 -17.97 -10.92
C GLY A 31 11.27 -16.48 -10.72
N THR A 32 11.37 -15.69 -11.79
CA THR A 32 11.01 -14.25 -11.76
C THR A 32 9.52 -14.05 -11.52
N GLY A 33 8.67 -14.88 -12.15
CA GLY A 33 7.22 -14.84 -11.96
C GLY A 33 6.83 -15.13 -10.50
N LEU A 34 7.41 -16.16 -9.90
CA LEU A 34 7.22 -16.49 -8.49
C LEU A 34 7.72 -15.37 -7.56
N ALA A 35 8.86 -14.74 -7.87
CA ALA A 35 9.36 -13.60 -7.10
C ALA A 35 8.40 -12.39 -7.16
N VAL A 36 7.83 -12.09 -8.34
CA VAL A 36 6.82 -11.04 -8.49
C VAL A 36 5.57 -11.37 -7.68
N LEU A 37 5.07 -12.61 -7.74
CA LEU A 37 3.91 -13.05 -6.96
C LEU A 37 4.16 -12.97 -5.45
N ALA A 38 5.35 -13.38 -4.99
CA ALA A 38 5.74 -13.28 -3.59
C ALA A 38 5.79 -11.81 -3.14
N ALA A 39 6.34 -10.91 -3.95
CA ALA A 39 6.38 -9.48 -3.66
C ALA A 39 4.99 -8.84 -3.65
N LEU A 40 4.11 -9.22 -4.58
CA LEU A 40 2.70 -8.80 -4.60
C LEU A 40 1.93 -9.32 -3.37
N CYS A 41 2.18 -10.56 -2.95
CA CYS A 41 1.60 -11.13 -1.73
C CYS A 41 2.07 -10.35 -0.49
N GLY A 42 3.37 -10.09 -0.37
CA GLY A 42 3.92 -9.28 0.72
C GLY A 42 3.37 -7.84 0.73
N LEU A 43 3.18 -7.25 -0.45
CA LEU A 43 2.49 -5.97 -0.60
C LEU A 43 1.03 -6.07 -0.10
N ALA A 44 0.26 -7.07 -0.53
CA ALA A 44 -1.12 -7.24 -0.08
C ALA A 44 -1.23 -7.42 1.46
N ILE A 45 -0.38 -8.27 2.05
CA ILE A 45 -0.33 -8.51 3.49
C ILE A 45 -0.01 -7.22 4.25
N ALA A 46 1.05 -6.51 3.84
CA ALA A 46 1.44 -5.28 4.50
C ALA A 46 0.38 -4.17 4.36
N GLY A 47 -0.39 -4.18 3.27
CA GLY A 47 -1.52 -3.27 3.07
C GLY A 47 -2.66 -3.59 4.01
N GLY A 48 -3.03 -4.86 4.10
CA GLY A 48 -4.05 -5.36 5.03
C GLY A 48 -3.74 -5.02 6.49
N LEU A 49 -2.50 -5.27 6.93
CA LEU A 49 -2.04 -4.98 8.30
C LEU A 49 -2.10 -3.50 8.65
N PHE A 50 -2.06 -2.59 7.67
CA PHE A 50 -2.21 -1.16 7.90
C PHE A 50 -3.67 -0.72 7.81
N ILE A 51 -4.37 -1.10 6.72
CA ILE A 51 -5.67 -0.50 6.39
C ILE A 51 -6.79 -0.98 7.30
N VAL A 52 -6.80 -2.27 7.69
CA VAL A 52 -7.83 -2.86 8.54
C VAL A 52 -7.91 -2.16 9.91
N PRO A 53 -6.81 -2.07 10.70
CA PRO A 53 -6.85 -1.39 11.99
C PRO A 53 -7.06 0.11 11.87
N ALA A 54 -6.57 0.77 10.81
CA ALA A 54 -6.84 2.19 10.59
C ALA A 54 -8.35 2.45 10.40
N PHE A 55 -9.02 1.63 9.59
CA PHE A 55 -10.48 1.69 9.41
C PHE A 55 -11.25 1.34 10.69
N ALA A 56 -10.78 0.37 11.46
CA ALA A 56 -11.37 0.04 12.75
C ALA A 56 -11.25 1.22 13.73
N ALA A 57 -10.10 1.88 13.80
CA ALA A 57 -9.87 3.05 14.66
C ALA A 57 -10.77 4.23 14.27
N VAL A 58 -10.90 4.53 12.97
CA VAL A 58 -11.82 5.58 12.49
C VAL A 58 -13.25 5.31 12.93
N GLN A 59 -13.70 4.05 12.84
CA GLN A 59 -15.04 3.66 13.29
C GLN A 59 -15.21 3.78 14.81
N ALA A 60 -14.20 3.36 15.57
CA ALA A 60 -14.20 3.40 17.03
C ALA A 60 -14.20 4.84 17.57
N TRP A 61 -13.47 5.76 16.95
CA TRP A 61 -13.39 7.17 17.34
C TRP A 61 -14.56 8.02 16.83
N SER A 62 -15.36 7.49 15.91
CA SER A 62 -16.53 8.19 15.39
C SER A 62 -17.71 8.12 16.37
N PRO A 63 -18.36 9.27 16.70
CA PRO A 63 -19.59 9.28 17.47
C PRO A 63 -20.66 8.38 16.81
N PRO A 64 -21.43 7.59 17.58
CA PRO A 64 -22.40 6.65 17.02
C PRO A 64 -23.39 7.32 16.05
N GLU A 65 -23.83 8.54 16.32
CA GLU A 65 -24.81 9.31 15.55
C GLU A 65 -24.24 9.84 14.22
N ARG A 66 -22.92 9.79 14.05
CA ARG A 66 -22.21 10.28 12.86
C ARG A 66 -21.34 9.22 12.17
N ARG A 67 -21.17 8.04 12.75
CA ARG A 67 -20.29 6.98 12.24
C ARG A 67 -20.55 6.65 10.76
N ALA A 68 -21.82 6.49 10.36
CA ALA A 68 -22.16 6.22 8.96
C ALA A 68 -21.70 7.34 8.00
N ARG A 69 -21.86 8.61 8.41
CA ARG A 69 -21.38 9.77 7.63
C ARG A 69 -19.87 9.85 7.56
N VAL A 70 -19.17 9.53 8.66
CA VAL A 70 -17.70 9.48 8.69
C VAL A 70 -17.18 8.38 7.75
N ILE A 71 -17.75 7.18 7.80
CA ILE A 71 -17.39 6.08 6.89
C ILE A 71 -17.65 6.48 5.43
N ALA A 72 -18.79 7.10 5.14
CA ALA A 72 -19.12 7.57 3.80
C ALA A 72 -18.09 8.61 3.30
N ALA A 73 -17.73 9.58 4.14
CA ALA A 73 -16.70 10.58 3.80
C ALA A 73 -15.34 9.93 3.53
N VAL A 74 -14.93 8.94 4.33
CA VAL A 74 -13.69 8.18 4.10
C VAL A 74 -13.71 7.44 2.76
N ASN A 75 -14.81 6.79 2.41
CA ASN A 75 -14.94 6.12 1.11
C ASN A 75 -14.89 7.10 -0.06
N VAL A 76 -15.54 8.27 0.05
CA VAL A 76 -15.46 9.33 -0.96
C VAL A 76 -14.01 9.82 -1.12
N MET A 77 -13.31 10.07 -0.01
CA MET A 77 -11.90 10.48 -0.05
C MET A 77 -11.01 9.40 -0.70
N ASN A 78 -11.22 8.13 -0.34
CA ASN A 78 -10.47 7.02 -0.95
C ASN A 78 -10.72 6.93 -2.46
N ALA A 79 -11.96 7.05 -2.90
CA ALA A 79 -12.29 7.06 -4.32
C ALA A 79 -11.62 8.24 -5.04
N ALA A 80 -11.65 9.44 -4.45
CA ALA A 80 -10.98 10.61 -5.00
C ALA A 80 -9.46 10.39 -5.14
N TYR A 81 -8.80 9.83 -4.13
CA TYR A 81 -7.37 9.50 -4.20
C TYR A 81 -7.06 8.40 -5.22
N MET A 82 -7.91 7.40 -5.37
CA MET A 82 -7.74 6.36 -6.39
C MET A 82 -7.83 6.95 -7.80
N VAL A 83 -8.81 7.82 -8.07
CA VAL A 83 -8.96 8.49 -9.36
C VAL A 83 -7.80 9.43 -9.64
N ALA A 84 -7.44 10.30 -8.69
CA ALA A 84 -6.34 11.24 -8.85
C ALA A 84 -4.99 10.51 -9.02
N GLY A 85 -4.72 9.50 -8.19
CA GLY A 85 -3.52 8.67 -8.30
C GLY A 85 -3.46 7.91 -9.63
N GLY A 86 -4.57 7.32 -10.07
CA GLY A 86 -4.68 6.68 -11.37
C GLY A 86 -4.42 7.64 -12.53
N ALA A 87 -4.96 8.85 -12.47
CA ALA A 87 -4.72 9.90 -13.47
C ALA A 87 -3.24 10.33 -13.51
N ILE A 88 -2.60 10.49 -12.34
CA ILE A 88 -1.16 10.80 -12.26
C ILE A 88 -0.35 9.66 -12.88
N VAL A 89 -0.62 8.41 -12.50
CA VAL A 89 0.08 7.23 -13.04
C VAL A 89 -0.13 7.10 -14.55
N ALA A 90 -1.35 7.36 -15.05
CA ALA A 90 -1.63 7.36 -16.48
C ALA A 90 -0.85 8.46 -17.21
N GLY A 91 -0.79 9.67 -16.66
CA GLY A 91 0.02 10.77 -17.21
C GLY A 91 1.52 10.46 -17.23
N LEU A 92 2.06 9.87 -16.17
CA LEU A 92 3.45 9.43 -16.12
C LEU A 92 3.75 8.34 -17.16
N GLN A 93 2.85 7.37 -17.35
CA GLN A 93 3.00 6.35 -18.39
C GLN A 93 2.90 6.95 -19.80
N ALA A 94 2.01 7.92 -20.01
CA ALA A 94 1.92 8.65 -21.28
C ALA A 94 3.20 9.46 -21.58
N ALA A 95 3.90 9.92 -20.54
CA ALA A 95 5.22 10.53 -20.65
C ALA A 95 6.38 9.53 -20.81
N GLY A 96 6.08 8.22 -20.92
CA GLY A 96 7.06 7.16 -21.16
C GLY A 96 7.67 6.53 -19.91
N LEU A 97 7.21 6.87 -18.70
CA LEU A 97 7.70 6.20 -17.49
C LEU A 97 7.14 4.78 -17.40
N GLY A 98 8.05 3.81 -17.35
CA GLY A 98 7.70 2.40 -17.20
C GLY A 98 7.24 2.03 -15.78
N VAL A 99 6.64 0.84 -15.69
CA VAL A 99 6.11 0.24 -14.44
C VAL A 99 7.18 0.13 -13.35
N SER A 100 8.44 -0.15 -13.73
CA SER A 100 9.58 -0.21 -12.80
C SER A 100 9.78 1.10 -12.04
N MET A 101 9.78 2.24 -12.74
CA MET A 101 9.93 3.57 -12.15
C MET A 101 8.75 3.92 -11.27
N ILE A 102 7.53 3.59 -11.72
CA ILE A 102 6.30 3.87 -10.96
C ILE A 102 6.32 3.14 -9.61
N PHE A 103 6.62 1.83 -9.60
CA PHE A 103 6.73 1.07 -8.36
C PHE A 103 7.89 1.56 -7.48
N SER A 104 9.01 1.95 -8.07
CA SER A 104 10.18 2.46 -7.33
C SER A 104 9.86 3.77 -6.61
N VAL A 105 9.25 4.73 -7.32
CA VAL A 105 8.81 6.01 -6.74
C VAL A 105 7.76 5.77 -5.66
N LEU A 106 6.77 4.91 -5.91
CA LEU A 106 5.74 4.57 -4.93
C LEU A 106 6.35 3.93 -3.66
N GLY A 107 7.37 3.09 -3.83
CA GLY A 107 8.12 2.47 -2.74
C GLY A 107 8.84 3.50 -1.88
N LEU A 108 9.57 4.42 -2.52
CA LEU A 108 10.26 5.53 -1.84
C LEU A 108 9.27 6.46 -1.12
N LEU A 109 8.19 6.87 -1.78
CA LEU A 109 7.15 7.71 -1.17
C LEU A 109 6.48 7.03 0.02
N SER A 110 6.26 5.71 -0.05
CA SER A 110 5.71 4.95 1.08
C SER A 110 6.66 4.95 2.29
N ILE A 111 7.97 4.84 2.07
CA ILE A 111 8.97 4.90 3.15
C ILE A 111 9.06 6.34 3.70
N ALA A 112 9.06 7.34 2.83
CA ALA A 112 9.04 8.75 3.23
C ALA A 112 7.79 9.10 4.05
N ALA A 113 6.62 8.55 3.68
CA ALA A 113 5.39 8.73 4.42
C ALA A 113 5.49 8.15 5.84
N VAL A 114 6.09 6.97 6.01
CA VAL A 114 6.35 6.40 7.34
C VAL A 114 7.27 7.31 8.15
N ALA A 115 8.36 7.80 7.56
CA ALA A 115 9.27 8.72 8.24
C ALA A 115 8.57 10.03 8.65
N TYR A 116 7.72 10.57 7.77
CA TYR A 116 6.93 11.75 8.04
C TYR A 116 5.95 11.53 9.20
N VAL A 117 5.17 10.45 9.17
CA VAL A 117 4.21 10.11 10.24
C VAL A 117 4.92 9.87 11.57
N ALA A 118 6.04 9.13 11.56
CA ALA A 118 6.84 8.88 12.75
C ALA A 118 7.42 10.18 13.36
N ARG A 119 7.83 11.14 12.51
CA ARG A 119 8.29 12.45 12.99
C ARG A 119 7.15 13.30 13.54
N ALA A 120 5.99 13.29 12.90
CA ALA A 120 4.85 14.11 13.32
C ALA A 120 4.22 13.61 14.63
N TRP A 121 4.16 12.29 14.83
CA TRP A 121 3.42 11.67 15.94
C TRP A 121 4.33 10.96 16.96
N GLY A 122 5.65 10.98 16.76
CA GLY A 122 6.64 10.64 17.78
C GLY A 122 6.59 9.19 18.31
N PRO A 123 6.90 8.95 19.60
CA PRO A 123 6.94 7.62 20.21
C PRO A 123 5.61 6.86 20.18
N ASP A 124 4.49 7.56 20.05
CA ASP A 124 3.15 6.97 20.13
C ASP A 124 2.83 6.13 18.89
N VAL A 125 3.43 6.43 17.73
CA VAL A 125 3.35 5.58 16.54
C VAL A 125 4.06 4.25 16.78
N ILE A 126 5.27 4.30 17.33
CA ILE A 126 6.10 3.10 17.59
C ILE A 126 5.43 2.23 18.66
N ARG A 127 4.91 2.85 19.72
CA ARG A 127 4.15 2.15 20.77
C ARG A 127 2.83 1.60 20.25
N GLY A 128 2.13 2.34 19.39
CA GLY A 128 0.91 1.88 18.73
C GLY A 128 1.14 0.63 17.89
N LEU A 129 2.20 0.65 17.07
CA LEU A 129 2.62 -0.50 16.26
C LEU A 129 2.94 -1.73 17.15
N GLY A 130 3.68 -1.54 18.24
CA GLY A 130 3.99 -2.60 19.19
C GLY A 130 2.75 -3.21 19.87
N ARG A 131 1.74 -2.39 20.18
CA ARG A 131 0.47 -2.85 20.77
C ARG A 131 -0.41 -3.61 19.78
N MET A 132 -0.39 -3.22 18.51
CA MET A 132 -1.11 -3.91 17.43
C MET A 132 -0.56 -5.32 17.19
N ILE A 133 0.76 -5.51 17.32
CA ILE A 133 1.39 -6.83 17.19
C ILE A 133 1.19 -7.67 18.46
N SER A 134 1.10 -7.06 19.64
CA SER A 134 0.98 -7.79 20.91
C SER A 134 -0.45 -8.20 21.29
N LEU A 135 -1.46 -7.93 20.45
CA LEU A 135 -2.88 -8.19 20.73
C LEU A 135 -3.33 -7.66 22.12
N SER A 136 -2.67 -6.62 22.63
CA SER A 136 -3.01 -6.07 23.94
C SER A 136 -4.31 -5.28 23.83
N PRO A 137 -5.34 -5.57 24.65
CA PRO A 137 -6.62 -4.88 24.59
C PRO A 137 -6.43 -3.37 24.80
N ILE A 138 -7.07 -2.58 23.95
CA ILE A 138 -7.14 -1.13 24.12
C ILE A 138 -8.04 -0.88 25.33
N ALA A 139 -7.44 -0.51 26.47
CA ALA A 139 -8.22 -0.05 27.62
C ALA A 139 -9.01 1.20 27.21
N PRO A 140 -10.33 1.24 27.44
CA PRO A 140 -11.12 2.45 27.18
C PRO A 140 -10.63 3.57 28.10
N LYS A 141 -10.49 4.77 27.52
CA LYS A 141 -10.35 6.01 28.30
C LYS A 141 -11.72 6.50 28.72
#